data_AF-G0EFN6-F1
#
_entry.id   AF-G0EFN6-F1
#
_cell.length_a   1.000
_cell.length_b   1.000
_cell.length_c   1.000
_cell.angle_alpha   90.00
_cell.angle_beta   90.00
_cell.angle_gamma   90.00
#
_symmetry.space_group_name_H-M   'P 1'
#
loop_
_entity.id
_entity.type
_entity.pdbx_description
1 polymer ?
#
loop_
_entity_poly.entity_id
_entity_poly.type
_entity_poly.pdbx_seq_one_letter_code
_entity_poly.pdbx_strand_id
1 'polypeptide(L)'
;MVSGKPRIRDIEMRIRKLEDEVRATRERIRTFEERYGMSSEEFLGRFLRGELGDEQDFIEWYGELVFLEMARRELREVRGLRERLARRVYERSDREAVEA
;
A
#
# COMPACT_ATOMS: atom_id res chain seq x y z
N MET A 1 19.42 9.86 18.70
CA MET A 1 18.36 9.06 18.07
C MET A 1 18.94 8.35 16.87
N VAL A 2 18.84 7.03 16.81
CA VAL A 2 19.64 6.19 15.91
C VAL A 2 19.17 6.36 14.45
N SER A 3 19.82 7.27 13.70
CA SER A 3 19.64 7.39 12.25
C SER A 3 20.51 6.33 11.56
N GLY A 4 20.13 5.06 11.72
CA GLY A 4 20.72 3.96 10.96
C GLY A 4 20.10 3.94 9.57
N LYS A 5 20.92 4.04 8.51
CA LYS A 5 20.41 3.87 7.14
C LYS A 5 19.65 2.53 7.06
N PRO A 6 18.40 2.52 6.57
CA PRO A 6 17.64 1.28 6.45
C PRO A 6 18.39 0.30 5.52
N ARG A 7 18.49 -0.96 5.94
CA ARG A 7 19.17 -2.00 5.14
C ARG A 7 18.23 -2.43 4.01
N ILE A 8 18.77 -2.76 2.84
CA ILE A 8 17.97 -3.18 1.67
C ILE A 8 17.02 -4.33 2.04
N ARG A 9 17.51 -5.31 2.80
CA ARG A 9 16.70 -6.44 3.29
C ARG A 9 15.48 -6.01 4.10
N ASP A 10 15.61 -4.98 4.93
CA ASP A 10 14.51 -4.50 5.78
C ASP A 10 13.43 -3.81 4.92
N ILE A 11 13.85 -3.11 3.86
CA ILE A 11 12.97 -2.48 2.88
C ILE A 11 12.22 -3.54 2.06
N GLU A 12 12.89 -4.58 1.60
CA GLU A 12 12.27 -5.70 0.86
C GLU A 12 11.25 -6.45 1.70
N MET A 13 11.58 -6.71 2.97
CA MET A 13 10.65 -7.32 3.92
C MET A 13 9.42 -6.43 4.15
N ARG A 14 9.61 -5.10 4.25
CA ARG A 14 8.49 -4.16 4.38
C ARG A 14 7.60 -4.15 3.14
N ILE A 15 8.19 -4.17 1.94
CA ILE A 15 7.47 -4.28 0.66
C ILE A 15 6.59 -5.54 0.65
N ARG A 16 7.17 -6.71 0.97
CA ARG A 16 6.43 -7.98 0.98
C ARG A 16 5.26 -7.94 1.96
N LYS A 17 5.48 -7.42 3.17
CA LYS A 17 4.41 -7.29 4.16
C LYS A 17 3.27 -6.40 3.66
N LEU A 18 3.59 -5.25 3.06
CA LEU A 18 2.58 -4.34 2.51
C LEU A 18 1.83 -4.94 1.32
N GLU A 19 2.50 -5.75 0.48
CA GLU A 19 1.86 -6.49 -0.60
C GLU A 19 0.85 -7.52 -0.09
N ASP A 20 1.20 -8.24 0.98
CA ASP A 20 0.31 -9.19 1.64
C ASP A 20 -0.89 -8.48 2.28
N GLU A 21 -0.67 -7.35 2.96
CA GLU A 21 -1.73 -6.50 3.52
C GLU A 21 -2.68 -5.98 2.43
N VAL A 22 -2.15 -5.46 1.32
CA VAL A 22 -2.96 -4.98 0.19
C VAL A 22 -3.81 -6.11 -0.40
N ARG A 23 -3.24 -7.32 -0.54
CA ARG A 23 -3.97 -8.49 -1.05
C ARG A 23 -5.13 -8.88 -0.13
N ALA A 24 -4.85 -9.07 1.16
CA ALA A 24 -5.87 -9.44 2.15
C ALA A 24 -6.98 -8.38 2.28
N THR A 25 -6.63 -7.10 2.15
CA THR A 25 -7.62 -6.00 2.17
C THR A 25 -8.53 -6.04 0.94
N ARG A 26 -7.96 -6.30 -0.24
CA ARG A 26 -8.76 -6.45 -1.48
C ARG A 26 -9.74 -7.62 -1.40
N GLU A 27 -9.35 -8.72 -0.76
CA GLU A 27 -10.23 -9.87 -0.55
C GLU A 27 -11.40 -9.49 0.37
N ARG A 28 -11.14 -8.81 1.49
CA ARG A 28 -12.19 -8.29 2.38
C ARG A 28 -13.14 -7.33 1.67
N ILE A 29 -12.60 -6.37 0.91
CA ILE A 29 -13.41 -5.45 0.09
C ILE A 29 -14.31 -6.21 -0.88
N ARG A 30 -13.78 -7.23 -1.55
CA ARG A 30 -14.57 -8.05 -2.48
C ARG A 30 -15.76 -8.72 -1.79
N THR A 31 -15.60 -9.17 -0.54
CA THR A 31 -16.74 -9.74 0.20
C THR A 31 -17.87 -8.75 0.42
N PHE A 32 -17.57 -7.46 0.61
CA PHE A 32 -18.58 -6.41 0.69
C PHE A 32 -19.20 -6.14 -0.69
N GLU A 33 -18.37 -6.03 -1.73
CA GLU A 33 -18.85 -5.83 -3.11
C GLU A 33 -19.83 -6.92 -3.54
N GLU A 34 -19.50 -8.17 -3.28
CA GLU A 34 -20.35 -9.34 -3.58
C GLU A 34 -21.61 -9.36 -2.72
N ARG A 35 -21.50 -9.09 -1.41
CA ARG A 35 -22.63 -9.09 -0.47
C ARG A 35 -23.67 -8.02 -0.81
N TYR A 36 -23.22 -6.84 -1.22
CA TYR A 36 -24.09 -5.70 -1.48
C TYR A 36 -24.41 -5.49 -2.96
N GLY A 37 -23.76 -6.24 -3.86
CA GLY A 37 -23.95 -6.11 -5.30
C GLY A 37 -23.53 -4.74 -5.84
N MET A 38 -22.64 -4.04 -5.14
CA MET A 38 -22.18 -2.69 -5.47
C MET A 38 -20.66 -2.68 -5.61
N SER A 39 -20.13 -1.91 -6.55
CA SER A 39 -18.68 -1.66 -6.59
C SER A 39 -18.26 -0.74 -5.44
N SER A 40 -16.99 -0.80 -5.02
CA SER A 40 -16.45 0.12 -4.01
C SER A 40 -16.55 1.60 -4.42
N GLU A 41 -16.48 1.91 -5.72
CA GLU A 41 -16.64 3.27 -6.24
C GLU A 41 -18.09 3.76 -6.06
N GLU A 42 -19.05 2.92 -6.41
CA GLU A 42 -20.47 3.20 -6.20
C GLU A 42 -20.80 3.35 -4.72
N PHE A 43 -20.33 2.41 -3.90
CA PHE A 43 -20.47 2.44 -2.45
C PHE A 43 -19.95 3.76 -1.87
N LEU A 44 -18.70 4.15 -2.16
CA LEU A 44 -18.11 5.40 -1.68
C LEU A 44 -18.95 6.61 -2.09
N GLY A 45 -19.41 6.65 -3.34
CA GLY A 45 -20.25 7.74 -3.83
C GLY A 45 -21.54 7.89 -3.02
N ARG A 46 -22.27 6.78 -2.80
CA ARG A 46 -23.53 6.79 -2.04
C ARG A 46 -23.29 7.05 -0.54
N PHE A 47 -22.26 6.43 0.04
CA PHE A 47 -21.89 6.58 1.46
C PHE A 47 -21.57 8.04 1.80
N LEU A 48 -20.74 8.72 0.98
CA LEU A 48 -20.36 10.10 1.22
C LEU A 48 -21.50 11.10 1.00
N ARG A 49 -22.53 10.74 0.24
CA ARG A 49 -23.75 11.54 0.07
C ARG A 49 -24.80 11.27 1.15
N GLY A 50 -24.55 10.32 2.06
CA GLY A 50 -25.51 9.92 3.09
C GLY A 50 -26.73 9.19 2.52
N GLU A 51 -26.59 8.54 1.36
CA GLU A 51 -27.66 7.78 0.69
C GLU A 51 -27.74 6.33 1.17
N LEU A 52 -26.79 5.90 1.99
CA LEU A 52 -26.76 4.60 2.63
C LEU A 52 -27.22 4.72 4.09
N GLY A 53 -27.72 3.62 4.63
CA GLY A 53 -28.09 3.55 6.05
C GLY A 53 -26.87 3.54 6.98
N ASP A 54 -27.13 3.23 8.24
CA ASP A 54 -26.16 3.19 9.33
C ASP A 54 -25.65 1.77 9.62
N GLU A 55 -25.73 0.87 8.64
CA GLU A 55 -25.22 -0.49 8.77
C GLU A 55 -23.74 -0.49 9.15
N GLN A 56 -23.39 -1.23 10.20
CA GLN A 56 -22.01 -1.38 10.67
C GLN A 56 -21.06 -1.81 9.53
N ASP A 57 -21.52 -2.70 8.66
CA ASP A 57 -20.82 -3.14 7.46
C ASP A 57 -20.35 -1.99 6.56
N PHE A 58 -21.10 -0.89 6.45
CA PHE A 58 -20.69 0.25 5.63
C PHE A 58 -19.54 1.02 6.28
N ILE A 59 -19.55 1.15 7.60
CA ILE A 59 -18.43 1.75 8.34
C ILE A 59 -17.17 0.89 8.18
N GLU A 60 -17.32 -0.44 8.29
CA GLU A 60 -16.22 -1.39 8.10
C GLU A 60 -15.68 -1.35 6.67
N TRP A 61 -16.55 -1.37 5.66
CA TRP A 61 -16.16 -1.31 4.26
C TRP A 61 -15.43 0.00 3.93
N TYR A 62 -15.94 1.14 4.40
CA TYR A 62 -15.24 2.42 4.28
C TYR A 62 -13.85 2.37 4.92
N GLY A 63 -13.74 1.79 6.12
CA GLY A 63 -12.47 1.56 6.80
C GLY A 63 -11.49 0.73 5.97
N GLU A 64 -11.94 -0.34 5.34
CA GLU A 64 -11.11 -1.17 4.46
C GLU A 64 -10.61 -0.41 3.23
N LEU A 65 -11.46 0.44 2.63
CA LEU A 65 -11.07 1.26 1.49
C LEU A 65 -10.00 2.30 1.86
N VAL A 66 -10.16 2.95 3.01
CA VAL A 66 -9.16 3.88 3.55
C VAL A 66 -7.86 3.13 3.87
N PHE A 67 -7.94 1.96 4.52
CA PHE A 67 -6.77 1.14 4.82
C PHE A 67 -6.02 0.71 3.55
N LEU A 68 -6.76 0.28 2.51
CA LEU A 68 -6.20 -0.09 1.22
C LEU A 68 -5.45 1.07 0.56
N GLU A 69 -6.01 2.29 0.61
CA GLU A 69 -5.37 3.47 0.05
C GLU A 69 -4.06 3.79 0.77
N MET A 70 -4.07 3.78 2.11
CA MET A 70 -2.89 4.01 2.93
C MET A 70 -1.79 2.96 2.67
N ALA A 71 -2.14 1.67 2.68
CA ALA A 71 -1.19 0.59 2.43
C ALA A 71 -0.57 0.69 1.03
N ARG A 72 -1.38 1.03 0.01
CA ARG A 72 -0.87 1.26 -1.36
C ARG A 72 0.05 2.48 -1.43
N ARG A 73 -0.26 3.55 -0.70
CA ARG A 73 0.59 4.74 -0.65
C ARG A 73 1.94 4.41 -0.03
N GLU A 74 1.95 3.76 1.12
CA GLU A 74 3.20 3.34 1.77
C GLU A 74 4.01 2.40 0.87
N LEU A 75 3.35 1.43 0.23
CA LEU A 75 4.01 0.51 -0.71
C LEU A 75 4.71 1.27 -1.86
N ARG A 76 4.08 2.31 -2.41
CA ARG A 76 4.71 3.16 -3.44
C ARG A 76 5.94 3.90 -2.90
N GLU A 77 5.84 4.47 -1.70
CA GLU A 77 6.93 5.21 -1.08
C GLU A 77 8.14 4.31 -0.79
N VAL A 78 7.90 3.13 -0.22
CA VAL A 78 8.94 2.14 0.11
C VAL A 78 9.58 1.55 -1.15
N ARG A 79 8.80 1.25 -2.20
CA ARG A 79 9.33 0.81 -3.50
C ARG A 79 10.20 1.88 -4.14
N GLY A 80 9.76 3.14 -4.12
CA GLY A 80 10.56 4.26 -4.62
C GLY A 80 11.87 4.45 -3.84
N LEU A 81 11.87 4.19 -2.53
CA LEU A 81 13.10 4.19 -1.73
C LEU A 81 14.06 3.06 -2.17
N ARG A 82 13.54 1.84 -2.37
CA ARG A 82 14.32 0.69 -2.84
C ARG A 82 14.99 0.98 -4.18
N GLU A 83 14.26 1.56 -5.12
CA GLU A 83 14.77 1.92 -6.45
C GLU A 83 15.87 2.99 -6.38
N ARG A 84 15.68 4.03 -5.55
CA ARG A 84 16.72 5.05 -5.34
C ARG A 84 17.99 4.48 -4.73
N LEU A 85 17.86 3.54 -3.79
CA LEU A 85 19.02 2.87 -3.18
C LEU A 85 19.73 1.95 -4.19
N ALA A 86 18.97 1.18 -4.96
CA ALA A 86 19.53 0.33 -6.02
C ALA A 86 20.34 1.18 -7.01
N ARG A 87 19.79 2.31 -7.48
CA ARG A 87 20.48 3.22 -8.40
C ARG A 87 21.80 3.74 -7.82
N ARG A 88 21.82 4.17 -6.55
CA ARG A 88 23.06 4.64 -5.90
C ARG A 88 24.11 3.54 -5.75
N VAL A 89 23.70 2.30 -5.56
CA VAL A 89 24.62 1.15 -5.51
C VAL A 89 25.25 0.93 -6.88
N TYR A 90 24.45 0.96 -7.95
CA TYR A 90 24.96 0.88 -9.32
C TYR A 90 25.91 2.03 -9.66
N GLU A 91 25.52 3.28 -9.40
CA GLU A 91 26.36 4.47 -9.66
C GLU A 91 27.70 4.44 -8.91
N ARG A 92 27.71 3.91 -7.67
CA ARG A 92 28.94 3.72 -6.90
C ARG A 92 29.81 2.61 -7.46
N SER A 93 29.21 1.48 -7.83
CA SER A 93 29.91 0.34 -8.43
C SER A 93 30.56 0.73 -9.76
N ASP A 94 29.89 1.53 -10.58
CA ASP A 94 30.43 2.01 -11.86
C ASP A 94 31.60 2.98 -11.65
N ARG A 95 31.55 3.86 -10.64
CA ARG A 95 32.69 4.72 -10.29
C ARG A 95 33.91 3.93 -9.83
N GLU A 96 33.72 2.96 -8.94
CA GLU A 96 34.80 2.11 -8.44
C GLU A 96 35.43 1.27 -9.57
N ALA A 97 34.66 0.90 -10.61
CA ALA A 97 35.17 0.18 -11.78
C ALA A 97 35.92 1.05 -12.81
N VAL A 98 35.69 2.37 -12.83
CA VAL A 98 36.40 3.31 -13.71
C VAL A 98 37.72 3.79 -13.09
N GLU A 99 37.83 3.77 -11.76
CA GLU A 99 39.01 4.21 -11.01
C GLU A 99 40.04 3.08 -10.75
N ALA A 100 39.75 1.83 -11.13
CA ALA A 100 40.60 0.64 -10.96
C ALA A 100 41.27 0.20 -12.27
#